data_AF-A0A9D8LQY0-F1
#
_entry.id   AF-A0A9D8LQY0-F1
#
_cell.length_a   1.000
_cell.length_b   1.000
_cell.length_c   1.000
_cell.angle_alpha   90.00
_cell.angle_beta   90.00
_cell.angle_gamma   90.00
#
_symmetry.space_group_name_H-M   'P 1'
#
loop_
_entity.id
_entity.type
_entity.pdbx_description
1 polymer ?
#
loop_
_entity_poly.entity_id
_entity_poly.type
_entity_poly.pdbx_seq_one_letter_code
_entity_poly.pdbx_strand_id
1 'polypeptide(L)'
;MTHFWASSGHLLLDREPGGGLLVTDDFLKAYLARPEVLPPDEACDAERMLHTRLMATPQAEVAASEIAALADADARENWRFLLGWRDRLLAAPTLEAAYAGIIRKGVSGVPPLFLDQLVHVILRAALDEEDDPFVVRAAECLFRPQRVTVHENTILLADAEMIEGHEADRHASPLLAMLGGPAATALDLLKSTNSAQYWQRSDAFDMVLDLGGKPSGRAALGQALRHWIRQIHGFDVAIEAVESVKDADWRWFVGLDAQATAVGNALWRGESLEPEAASRLIALYRLDLPAEVPVVPAAKGRPVYLLAAMGQDKVLRLKPQNLVVGLPLAEREMAN
;
A
#
# COMPACT_ATOMS: atom_id res chain seq x y z
N MET A 1 15.03 -1.61 -17.90
CA MET A 1 14.38 -1.90 -16.61
C MET A 1 15.04 -1.05 -15.55
N THR A 2 14.26 -0.19 -14.93
CA THR A 2 14.76 0.72 -13.90
C THR A 2 14.75 -0.02 -12.57
N HIS A 3 15.87 0.01 -11.84
CA HIS A 3 15.98 -0.70 -10.57
C HIS A 3 15.47 0.21 -9.45
N PHE A 4 14.37 -0.18 -8.81
CA PHE A 4 13.78 0.55 -7.69
C PHE A 4 13.11 -0.41 -6.70
N TRP A 5 12.96 0.07 -5.46
CA TRP A 5 12.38 -0.68 -4.33
C TRP A 5 12.98 -2.08 -4.20
N ALA A 6 14.30 -2.15 -4.05
CA ALA A 6 15.01 -3.41 -3.79
C ALA A 6 14.45 -4.12 -2.54
N SER A 7 14.04 -3.33 -1.55
CA SER A 7 13.46 -3.79 -0.28
C SER A 7 12.06 -4.41 -0.40
N SER A 8 11.39 -4.30 -1.54
CA SER A 8 10.05 -4.89 -1.76
C SER A 8 10.05 -6.43 -1.71
N GLY A 9 11.21 -7.06 -1.94
CA GLY A 9 11.31 -8.52 -2.06
C GLY A 9 10.90 -9.07 -3.43
N HIS A 10 10.67 -8.21 -4.43
CA HIS A 10 10.27 -8.65 -5.79
C HIS A 10 11.29 -9.59 -6.46
N LEU A 11 12.58 -9.47 -6.12
CA LEU A 11 13.64 -10.34 -6.64
C LEU A 11 13.57 -11.78 -6.12
N LEU A 12 12.75 -12.02 -5.09
CA LEU A 12 12.53 -13.33 -4.50
C LEU A 12 11.31 -14.03 -5.10
N LEU A 13 10.63 -13.42 -6.07
CA LEU A 13 9.40 -13.94 -6.65
C LEU A 13 9.59 -14.28 -8.11
N ASP A 14 8.88 -15.30 -8.57
CA ASP A 14 8.73 -15.60 -9.99
C ASP A 14 7.44 -14.97 -10.52
N ARG A 15 7.32 -14.87 -11.84
CA ARG A 15 6.10 -14.42 -12.52
C ARG A 15 5.53 -15.55 -13.37
N GLU A 16 4.23 -15.74 -13.31
CA GLU A 16 3.56 -16.60 -14.29
C GLU A 16 3.38 -15.88 -15.64
N PRO A 17 3.02 -16.59 -16.73
CA PRO A 17 2.84 -15.96 -18.05
C PRO A 17 1.83 -14.81 -18.09
N GLY A 18 0.86 -14.78 -17.17
CA GLY A 18 -0.11 -13.69 -17.01
C GLY A 18 0.41 -12.46 -16.28
N GLY A 19 1.64 -12.49 -15.76
CA GLY A 19 2.28 -11.40 -15.01
C GLY A 19 2.00 -11.40 -13.50
N GLY A 20 1.18 -12.33 -13.00
CA GLY A 20 0.95 -12.53 -11.57
C GLY A 20 2.19 -13.04 -10.83
N LEU A 21 2.32 -12.68 -9.55
CA LEU A 21 3.48 -13.02 -8.73
C LEU A 21 3.30 -14.38 -8.06
N LEU A 22 4.20 -15.31 -8.35
CA LEU A 22 4.22 -16.65 -7.76
C LEU A 22 4.99 -16.65 -6.44
N VAL A 23 4.40 -17.24 -5.39
CA VAL A 23 5.09 -17.47 -4.12
C VAL A 23 6.21 -18.49 -4.34
N THR A 24 7.44 -18.13 -3.98
CA THR A 24 8.60 -19.01 -4.06
C THR A 24 9.12 -19.38 -2.67
N ASP A 25 9.98 -20.38 -2.62
CA ASP A 25 10.71 -20.72 -1.40
C ASP A 25 11.58 -19.56 -0.89
N ASP A 26 12.21 -18.79 -1.79
CA ASP A 26 13.09 -17.70 -1.38
C ASP A 26 12.31 -16.52 -0.77
N PHE A 27 11.10 -16.24 -1.28
CA PHE A 27 10.21 -15.27 -0.67
C PHE A 27 9.77 -15.70 0.74
N LEU A 28 9.44 -16.98 0.93
CA LEU A 28 9.06 -17.51 2.24
C LEU A 28 10.24 -17.55 3.23
N LYS A 29 11.45 -17.86 2.76
CA LYS A 29 12.68 -17.78 3.58
C LYS A 29 12.92 -16.38 4.10
N ALA A 30 12.58 -15.33 3.35
CA ALA A 30 12.74 -13.96 3.83
C ALA A 30 11.86 -13.66 5.07
N TYR A 31 10.68 -14.29 5.20
CA TYR A 31 9.91 -14.22 6.44
C TYR A 31 10.56 -15.00 7.58
N LEU A 32 11.07 -16.20 7.31
CA LEU A 32 11.74 -17.07 8.29
C LEU A 32 13.08 -16.49 8.79
N ALA A 33 13.71 -15.63 7.99
CA ALA A 33 14.97 -14.95 8.31
C ALA A 33 14.77 -13.63 9.07
N ARG A 34 13.53 -13.23 9.39
CA ARG A 34 13.27 -12.04 10.18
C ARG A 34 13.67 -12.25 11.65
N PRO A 35 14.32 -11.27 12.31
CA PRO A 35 14.74 -11.40 13.71
C PRO A 35 13.61 -11.83 14.66
N GLU A 36 12.37 -11.42 14.38
CA GLU A 36 11.19 -11.76 15.18
C GLU A 36 10.76 -13.23 15.06
N VAL A 37 11.27 -13.95 14.05
CA VAL A 37 10.98 -15.36 13.76
C VAL A 37 12.17 -16.26 14.05
N LEU A 38 13.39 -15.73 14.03
CA LEU A 38 14.59 -16.50 14.38
C LEU A 38 14.44 -17.08 15.79
N PRO A 39 14.60 -18.40 15.97
CA PRO A 39 14.58 -18.99 17.30
C PRO A 39 15.67 -18.36 18.17
N PRO A 40 15.34 -17.89 19.39
CA PRO A 40 16.34 -17.32 20.28
C PRO A 40 17.34 -18.39 20.76
N ASP A 41 18.43 -17.97 21.40
CA ASP A 41 19.48 -18.87 21.89
C ASP A 41 18.92 -19.90 22.88
N GLU A 42 17.92 -19.52 23.68
CA GLU A 42 17.21 -20.35 24.64
C GLU A 42 16.10 -21.24 24.07
N ALA A 43 15.83 -21.17 22.75
CA ALA A 43 14.76 -21.95 22.11
C ALA A 43 14.88 -23.46 22.38
N CYS A 44 13.76 -24.18 22.43
CA CYS A 44 13.82 -25.63 22.59
C CYS A 44 14.31 -26.33 21.31
N ASP A 45 14.83 -27.55 21.41
CA ASP A 45 15.33 -28.30 20.24
C ASP A 45 14.26 -28.50 19.16
N ALA A 46 13.00 -28.71 19.58
CA ALA A 46 11.87 -28.84 18.66
C ALA A 46 11.66 -27.59 17.80
N GLU A 47 11.81 -26.40 18.38
CA GLU A 47 11.70 -25.14 17.66
C GLU A 47 12.85 -24.94 16.66
N ARG A 48 14.09 -25.18 17.10
CA ARG A 48 15.27 -25.08 16.23
C ARG A 48 15.19 -26.05 15.05
N MET A 49 14.71 -27.27 15.31
CA MET A 49 14.49 -28.28 14.27
C MET A 49 13.40 -27.84 13.29
N LEU A 50 12.28 -27.32 13.78
CA LEU A 50 11.19 -26.80 12.95
C LEU A 50 11.70 -25.67 12.05
N HIS A 51 12.39 -24.69 12.62
CA HIS A 51 12.96 -23.56 11.86
C HIS A 51 13.95 -24.04 10.81
N THR A 52 14.90 -24.90 11.18
CA THR A 52 15.91 -25.44 10.26
C THR A 52 15.26 -26.19 9.09
N ARG A 53 14.24 -27.00 9.37
CA ARG A 53 13.48 -27.73 8.35
C ARG A 53 12.77 -26.77 7.39
N LEU A 54 12.10 -25.74 7.91
CA LEU A 54 11.38 -24.77 7.09
C LEU A 54 12.33 -23.85 6.31
N MET A 55 13.53 -23.56 6.81
CA MET A 55 14.55 -22.86 6.01
C MET A 55 15.01 -23.69 4.80
N ALA A 56 15.05 -25.01 4.93
CA ALA A 56 15.39 -25.93 3.83
C ALA A 56 14.22 -26.20 2.88
N THR A 57 13.00 -26.27 3.40
CA THR A 57 11.77 -26.54 2.62
C THR A 57 10.62 -25.67 3.15
N PRO A 58 10.54 -24.39 2.75
CA PRO A 58 9.62 -23.40 3.34
C PRO A 58 8.14 -23.75 3.19
N GLN A 59 7.78 -24.44 2.11
CA GLN A 59 6.42 -24.88 1.82
C GLN A 59 6.04 -26.20 2.50
N ALA A 60 6.95 -26.83 3.26
CA ALA A 60 6.65 -28.10 3.91
C ALA A 60 5.50 -27.97 4.91
N GLU A 61 4.60 -28.95 4.92
CA GLU A 61 3.53 -29.03 5.91
C GLU A 61 4.11 -29.12 7.33
N VAL A 62 3.35 -28.58 8.29
CA VAL A 62 3.70 -28.60 9.71
C VAL A 62 2.48 -29.11 10.47
N ALA A 63 2.62 -30.25 11.13
CA ALA A 63 1.55 -30.83 11.91
C ALA A 63 1.31 -30.05 13.21
N ALA A 64 0.06 -30.01 13.68
CA ALA A 64 -0.28 -29.34 14.95
C ALA A 64 0.47 -29.92 16.16
N SER A 65 0.85 -31.21 16.10
CA SER A 65 1.67 -31.87 17.13
C SER A 65 3.10 -31.34 17.17
N GLU A 66 3.68 -30.94 16.03
CA GLU A 66 5.01 -30.32 15.99
C GLU A 66 4.98 -28.98 16.71
N ILE A 67 3.95 -28.16 16.47
CA ILE A 67 3.75 -26.91 17.21
C ILE A 67 3.50 -27.18 18.70
N ALA A 68 2.70 -28.18 19.05
CA ALA A 68 2.45 -28.52 20.45
C ALA A 68 3.71 -28.98 21.21
N ALA A 69 4.75 -29.46 20.50
CA ALA A 69 6.01 -29.90 21.09
C ALA A 69 6.95 -28.73 21.45
N LEU A 70 6.71 -27.51 20.96
CA LEU A 70 7.48 -26.34 21.38
C LEU A 70 7.21 -26.05 22.85
N ALA A 71 8.26 -25.82 23.64
CA ALA A 71 8.14 -25.64 25.09
C ALA A 71 7.45 -24.31 25.45
N ASP A 72 7.86 -23.22 24.80
CA ASP A 72 7.34 -21.88 25.05
C ASP A 72 5.95 -21.67 24.41
N ALA A 73 5.03 -21.08 25.18
CA ALA A 73 3.68 -20.78 24.73
C ALA A 73 3.64 -19.66 23.70
N ASP A 74 4.50 -18.65 23.86
CA ASP A 74 4.54 -17.49 22.98
C ASP A 74 5.14 -17.90 21.63
N ALA A 75 6.21 -18.69 21.63
CA ALA A 75 6.73 -19.34 20.42
C ALA A 75 5.65 -20.13 19.67
N ARG A 76 4.82 -20.93 20.37
CA ARG A 76 3.71 -21.67 19.72
C ARG A 76 2.71 -20.73 19.05
N GLU A 77 2.38 -19.61 19.66
CA GLU A 77 1.48 -18.62 19.07
C GLU A 77 2.09 -17.97 17.83
N ASN A 78 3.35 -17.53 17.91
CA ASN A 78 4.08 -16.92 16.81
C ASN A 78 4.20 -17.87 15.60
N TRP A 79 4.51 -19.16 15.84
CA TRP A 79 4.57 -20.14 14.78
C TRP A 79 3.21 -20.41 14.13
N ARG A 80 2.12 -20.51 14.91
CA ARG A 80 0.77 -20.65 14.32
C ARG A 80 0.42 -19.47 13.44
N PHE A 81 0.81 -18.27 13.86
CA PHE A 81 0.56 -17.05 13.13
C PHE A 81 1.31 -17.02 11.79
N LEU A 82 2.62 -17.28 11.83
CA LEU A 82 3.45 -17.31 10.63
C LEU A 82 2.99 -18.38 9.64
N LEU A 83 2.67 -19.59 10.12
CA LEU A 83 2.18 -20.68 9.28
C LEU A 83 0.80 -20.34 8.70
N GLY A 84 -0.10 -19.77 9.49
CA GLY A 84 -1.40 -19.30 9.00
C GLY A 84 -1.26 -18.21 7.93
N TRP A 85 -0.26 -17.34 8.03
CA TRP A 85 0.08 -16.37 6.99
C TRP A 85 0.60 -17.07 5.72
N ARG A 86 1.61 -17.94 5.85
CA ARG A 86 2.18 -18.71 4.73
C ARG A 86 1.10 -19.49 3.99
N ASP A 87 0.26 -20.21 4.72
CA ASP A 87 -0.76 -21.08 4.13
C ASP A 87 -1.82 -20.27 3.37
N ARG A 88 -2.11 -19.02 3.80
CA ARG A 88 -2.97 -18.09 3.04
C ARG A 88 -2.33 -17.67 1.72
N LEU A 89 -1.02 -17.45 1.69
CA LEU A 89 -0.29 -17.13 0.45
C LEU A 89 -0.27 -18.31 -0.50
N LEU A 90 0.03 -19.51 0.00
CA LEU A 90 0.10 -20.75 -0.80
C LEU A 90 -1.26 -21.26 -1.29
N ALA A 91 -2.35 -20.87 -0.63
CA ALA A 91 -3.70 -21.26 -1.03
C ALA A 91 -4.22 -20.53 -2.28
N ALA A 92 -3.49 -19.52 -2.78
CA ALA A 92 -3.83 -18.77 -3.98
C ALA A 92 -2.76 -18.99 -5.06
N PRO A 93 -3.14 -18.89 -6.36
CA PRO A 93 -2.19 -19.06 -7.45
C PRO A 93 -1.15 -17.94 -7.52
N THR A 94 -1.52 -16.73 -7.10
CA THR A 94 -0.69 -15.51 -7.17
C THR A 94 -0.78 -14.72 -5.87
N LEU A 95 0.19 -13.84 -5.61
CA LEU A 95 0.13 -12.91 -4.47
C LEU A 95 -1.03 -11.92 -4.60
N GLU A 96 -1.38 -11.52 -5.82
CA GLU A 96 -2.53 -10.68 -6.13
C GLU A 96 -3.84 -11.35 -5.69
N ALA A 97 -4.03 -12.62 -6.11
CA ALA A 97 -5.18 -13.42 -5.70
C ALA A 97 -5.18 -13.69 -4.19
N ALA A 98 -4.02 -13.93 -3.58
CA ALA A 98 -3.90 -14.08 -2.13
C ALA A 98 -4.34 -12.81 -1.41
N TYR A 99 -3.81 -11.66 -1.80
CA TYR A 99 -4.14 -10.34 -1.25
C TYR A 99 -5.64 -10.06 -1.39
N ALA A 100 -6.18 -10.18 -2.61
CA ALA A 100 -7.60 -9.95 -2.87
C ALA A 100 -8.50 -10.90 -2.07
N GLY A 101 -8.12 -12.17 -1.97
CA GLY A 101 -8.80 -13.18 -1.18
C GLY A 101 -8.81 -12.86 0.32
N ILE A 102 -7.68 -12.41 0.87
CA ILE A 102 -7.55 -11.98 2.27
C ILE A 102 -8.46 -10.77 2.54
N ILE A 103 -8.46 -9.75 1.68
CA ILE A 103 -9.31 -8.58 1.86
C ILE A 103 -10.80 -8.95 1.81
N ARG A 104 -11.20 -9.77 0.84
CA ARG A 104 -12.61 -10.17 0.64
C ARG A 104 -13.15 -11.06 1.77
N LYS A 105 -12.33 -11.96 2.30
CA LYS A 105 -12.70 -12.88 3.40
C LYS A 105 -12.54 -12.24 4.78
N GLY A 106 -11.81 -11.13 4.86
CA GLY A 106 -11.53 -10.40 6.08
C GLY A 106 -10.09 -10.61 6.58
N VAL A 107 -9.51 -9.54 7.11
CA VAL A 107 -8.09 -9.45 7.51
C VAL A 107 -7.83 -9.92 8.96
N SER A 108 -8.75 -10.67 9.56
CA SER A 108 -8.62 -11.10 10.95
C SER A 108 -7.39 -12.01 11.14
N GLY A 109 -6.55 -11.66 12.11
CA GLY A 109 -5.29 -12.37 12.36
C GLY A 109 -4.26 -12.19 11.25
N VAL A 110 -4.25 -11.06 10.55
CA VAL A 110 -3.18 -10.63 9.64
C VAL A 110 -2.60 -9.31 10.16
N PRO A 111 -1.27 -9.16 10.36
CA PRO A 111 -0.68 -7.88 10.69
C PRO A 111 -0.91 -6.89 9.55
N PRO A 112 -1.22 -5.61 9.86
CA PRO A 112 -1.21 -4.56 8.86
C PRO A 112 0.10 -4.52 8.06
N LEU A 113 1.25 -4.67 8.72
CA LEU A 113 2.57 -4.66 8.09
C LEU A 113 2.74 -5.71 6.97
N PHE A 114 2.11 -6.88 7.10
CA PHE A 114 2.16 -7.92 6.08
C PHE A 114 1.32 -7.55 4.85
N LEU A 115 0.19 -6.87 5.07
CA LEU A 115 -0.60 -6.32 3.97
C LEU A 115 0.17 -5.21 3.25
N ASP A 116 0.82 -4.32 3.99
CA ASP A 116 1.62 -3.23 3.41
C ASP A 116 2.80 -3.78 2.59
N GLN A 117 3.45 -4.85 3.07
CA GLN A 117 4.48 -5.56 2.30
C GLN A 117 3.92 -6.17 1.00
N LEU A 118 2.74 -6.80 1.04
CA LEU A 118 2.11 -7.31 -0.18
C LEU A 118 1.79 -6.18 -1.17
N VAL A 119 1.26 -5.06 -0.68
CA VAL A 119 1.00 -3.88 -1.54
C VAL A 119 2.32 -3.41 -2.18
N HIS A 120 3.40 -3.31 -1.40
CA HIS A 120 4.70 -2.87 -1.88
C HIS A 120 5.25 -3.76 -3.00
N VAL A 121 5.22 -5.10 -2.82
CA VAL A 121 5.74 -6.03 -3.83
C VAL A 121 4.86 -6.14 -5.07
N ILE A 122 3.53 -6.10 -4.91
CA ILE A 122 2.58 -6.12 -6.02
C ILE A 122 2.70 -4.82 -6.84
N LEU A 123 2.81 -3.66 -6.20
CA LEU A 123 3.02 -2.39 -6.90
C LEU A 123 4.37 -2.37 -7.63
N ARG A 124 5.42 -2.93 -7.03
CA ARG A 124 6.71 -3.03 -7.71
C ARG A 124 6.57 -3.78 -9.04
N ALA A 125 5.82 -4.89 -9.06
CA ALA A 125 5.54 -5.63 -10.28
C ALA A 125 4.64 -4.83 -11.25
N ALA A 126 3.60 -4.17 -10.75
CA ALA A 126 2.68 -3.36 -11.56
C ALA A 126 3.36 -2.21 -12.30
N LEU A 127 4.43 -1.67 -11.72
CA LEU A 127 5.18 -0.49 -12.18
C LEU A 127 6.49 -0.85 -12.91
N ASP A 128 6.69 -2.11 -13.28
CA ASP A 128 7.97 -2.58 -13.85
C ASP A 128 8.34 -1.95 -15.21
N GLU A 129 7.33 -1.48 -15.94
CA GLU A 129 7.45 -0.76 -17.21
C GLU A 129 7.22 0.76 -17.06
N GLU A 130 7.08 1.26 -15.82
CA GLU A 130 6.89 2.68 -15.57
C GLU A 130 8.25 3.41 -15.50
N ASP A 131 8.38 4.43 -16.34
CA ASP A 131 9.61 5.23 -16.44
C ASP A 131 9.43 6.65 -15.86
N ASP A 132 8.22 7.01 -15.40
CA ASP A 132 7.97 8.28 -14.72
C ASP A 132 8.22 8.16 -13.19
N PRO A 133 9.30 8.77 -12.65
CA PRO A 133 9.60 8.72 -11.21
C PRO A 133 8.53 9.41 -10.36
N PHE A 134 7.71 10.31 -10.91
CA PHE A 134 6.59 10.91 -10.16
C PHE A 134 5.51 9.87 -9.88
N VAL A 135 5.21 8.99 -10.85
CA VAL A 135 4.22 7.92 -10.69
C VAL A 135 4.71 6.92 -9.66
N VAL A 136 5.97 6.49 -9.76
CA VAL A 136 6.56 5.55 -8.80
C VAL A 136 6.64 6.16 -7.41
N ARG A 137 7.08 7.41 -7.26
CA ARG A 137 7.05 8.11 -5.96
C ARG A 137 5.63 8.21 -5.38
N ALA A 138 4.64 8.53 -6.22
CA ALA A 138 3.26 8.62 -5.77
C ALA A 138 2.69 7.27 -5.33
N ALA A 139 3.12 6.17 -5.96
CA ALA A 139 2.70 4.83 -5.58
C ALA A 139 3.14 4.42 -4.16
N GLU A 140 4.20 5.02 -3.61
CA GLU A 140 4.58 4.83 -2.21
C GLU A 140 3.45 5.20 -1.22
N CYS A 141 2.56 6.12 -1.60
CA CYS A 141 1.42 6.52 -0.77
C CYS A 141 0.45 5.35 -0.49
N LEU A 142 0.48 4.28 -1.28
CA LEU A 142 -0.39 3.12 -1.13
C LEU A 142 0.09 2.15 -0.04
N PHE A 143 1.37 2.17 0.32
CA PHE A 143 1.93 1.28 1.35
C PHE A 143 2.70 2.01 2.46
N ARG A 144 2.89 3.33 2.36
CA ARG A 144 3.53 4.15 3.39
C ARG A 144 2.66 5.36 3.77
N PRO A 145 2.37 5.58 5.07
CA PRO A 145 1.69 6.79 5.53
C PRO A 145 2.47 8.05 5.17
N GLN A 146 1.78 9.11 4.75
CA GLN A 146 2.41 10.36 4.35
C GLN A 146 2.02 11.50 5.28
N ARG A 147 3.00 12.22 5.84
CA ARG A 147 2.77 13.48 6.53
C ARG A 147 2.39 14.55 5.50
N VAL A 148 1.27 15.21 5.76
CA VAL A 148 0.69 16.23 4.91
C VAL A 148 1.09 17.60 5.42
N THR A 149 1.71 18.40 4.56
CA THR A 149 2.02 19.80 4.85
C THR A 149 1.47 20.70 3.76
N VAL A 150 1.06 21.91 4.13
CA VAL A 150 0.61 22.92 3.18
C VAL A 150 1.67 24.01 3.12
N HIS A 151 2.21 24.23 1.93
CA HIS A 151 3.24 25.23 1.68
C HIS A 151 2.88 26.01 0.42
N GLU A 152 2.91 27.34 0.45
CA GLU A 152 2.54 28.20 -0.71
C GLU A 152 1.24 27.79 -1.42
N ASN A 153 0.23 27.38 -0.63
CA ASN A 153 -1.07 26.91 -1.11
C ASN A 153 -1.04 25.61 -1.94
N THR A 154 0.07 24.87 -1.92
CA THR A 154 0.15 23.49 -2.41
C THR A 154 0.23 22.48 -1.26
N ILE A 155 -0.21 21.26 -1.54
CA ILE A 155 -0.15 20.14 -0.59
C ILE A 155 1.09 19.30 -0.90
N LEU A 156 1.92 19.10 0.10
CA LEU A 156 3.12 18.29 0.04
C LEU A 156 2.94 17.02 0.87
N LEU A 157 3.32 15.88 0.30
CA LEU A 157 3.33 14.57 0.94
C LEU A 157 4.76 14.11 1.16
N ALA A 158 5.14 13.93 2.42
CA ALA A 158 6.42 13.39 2.85
C ALA A 158 6.20 12.07 3.59
N ASP A 159 7.13 11.14 3.50
CA ASP A 159 7.02 9.88 4.24
C ASP A 159 6.95 10.13 5.76
N ALA A 160 5.93 9.58 6.43
CA ALA A 160 5.69 9.88 7.84
C ALA A 160 6.82 9.36 8.76
N GLU A 161 7.36 8.17 8.46
CA GLU A 161 8.45 7.57 9.23
C GLU A 161 9.74 8.39 9.08
N MET A 162 10.06 8.84 7.87
CA MET A 162 11.21 9.73 7.64
C MET A 162 11.08 11.04 8.41
N ILE A 163 9.89 11.65 8.44
CA ILE A 163 9.65 12.88 9.21
C ILE A 163 9.80 12.63 10.71
N GLU A 164 9.23 11.55 11.23
CA GLU A 164 9.33 11.18 12.65
C GLU A 164 10.78 10.95 13.08
N GLY A 165 11.59 10.28 12.25
CA GLY A 165 13.02 10.11 12.49
C GLY A 165 13.77 11.45 12.57
N HIS A 166 13.52 12.36 11.63
CA HIS A 166 14.13 13.69 11.65
C HIS A 166 13.68 14.53 12.86
N GLU A 167 12.43 14.39 13.30
CA GLU A 167 11.92 15.05 14.51
C GLU A 167 12.62 14.49 15.77
N ALA A 168 12.81 13.18 15.86
CA ALA A 168 13.52 12.54 16.97
C ALA A 168 15.00 13.02 17.05
N ASP A 169 15.71 13.03 15.93
CA ASP A 169 17.10 13.53 15.86
C ASP A 169 17.21 15.00 16.28
N ARG A 170 16.22 15.81 15.90
CA ARG A 170 16.14 17.21 16.29
C ARG A 170 15.94 17.38 17.79
N HIS A 171 15.05 16.58 18.39
CA HIS A 171 14.83 16.61 19.84
C HIS A 171 16.07 16.16 20.62
N ALA A 172 16.89 15.27 20.04
CA ALA A 172 18.17 14.86 20.60
C ALA A 172 19.27 15.94 20.49
N SER A 173 19.13 16.95 19.60
CA SER A 173 20.13 17.99 19.34
C SER A 173 19.59 19.42 19.55
N PRO A 174 19.94 20.09 20.68
CA PRO A 174 19.49 21.45 20.97
C PRO A 174 19.83 22.48 19.89
N LEU A 175 20.96 22.32 19.20
CA LEU A 175 21.33 23.22 18.10
C LEU A 175 20.42 23.04 16.88
N LEU A 176 20.05 21.81 16.54
CA LEU A 176 19.13 21.54 15.43
C LEU A 176 17.70 22.01 15.77
N ALA A 177 17.30 21.87 17.04
CA ALA A 177 16.04 22.41 17.53
C ALA A 177 15.98 23.94 17.43
N MET A 178 17.08 24.63 17.74
CA MET A 178 17.15 26.10 17.72
C MET A 178 17.39 26.71 16.33
N LEU A 179 18.13 26.02 15.45
CA LEU A 179 18.62 26.60 14.19
C LEU A 179 18.09 25.90 12.93
N GLY A 180 17.49 24.72 13.04
CA GLY A 180 16.90 24.02 11.90
C GLY A 180 15.58 24.65 11.43
N GLY A 181 15.23 24.48 10.14
CA GLY A 181 13.86 24.67 9.62
C GLY A 181 12.97 23.44 9.89
N PRO A 182 11.64 23.48 9.66
CA PRO A 182 10.73 22.35 9.93
C PRO A 182 11.25 21.00 9.36
N ALA A 183 11.03 19.86 10.03
CA ALA A 183 11.54 18.55 9.57
C ALA A 183 11.12 18.22 8.12
N ALA A 184 9.91 18.62 7.72
CA ALA A 184 9.42 18.50 6.35
C ALA A 184 10.25 19.28 5.30
N THR A 185 10.99 20.31 5.71
CA THR A 185 11.89 21.07 4.82
C THR A 185 13.28 20.45 4.67
N ALA A 186 13.59 19.40 5.44
CA ALA A 186 14.85 18.68 5.34
C ALA A 186 14.86 17.66 4.18
N LEU A 187 13.69 17.27 3.70
CA LEU A 187 13.53 16.32 2.60
C LEU A 187 13.48 17.04 1.24
N ASP A 188 14.01 16.39 0.22
CA ASP A 188 14.08 16.97 -1.12
C ASP A 188 12.73 16.90 -1.83
N LEU A 189 12.23 18.03 -2.30
CA LEU A 189 11.04 18.02 -3.16
C LEU A 189 11.36 17.42 -4.53
N LEU A 190 10.56 16.45 -4.97
CA LEU A 190 10.65 15.86 -6.30
C LEU A 190 10.22 16.90 -7.36
N LYS A 191 11.15 17.24 -8.24
CA LYS A 191 11.02 18.23 -9.32
C LYS A 191 11.59 17.66 -10.61
N SER A 192 11.20 18.20 -11.76
CA SER A 192 11.73 17.73 -13.06
C SER A 192 13.27 17.73 -13.08
N THR A 193 13.90 18.72 -12.45
CA THR A 193 15.36 18.90 -12.42
C THR A 193 16.12 17.86 -11.60
N ASN A 194 15.50 17.23 -10.61
CA ASN A 194 16.13 16.18 -9.78
C ASN A 194 15.47 14.81 -9.92
N SER A 195 14.43 14.69 -10.75
CA SER A 195 13.60 13.48 -10.90
C SER A 195 14.38 12.20 -11.19
N ALA A 196 15.45 12.27 -11.99
CA ALA A 196 16.30 11.12 -12.29
C ALA A 196 17.01 10.52 -11.05
N GLN A 197 17.19 11.31 -9.99
CA GLN A 197 17.82 10.84 -8.74
C GLN A 197 16.90 9.91 -7.94
N TYR A 198 15.59 9.96 -8.18
CA TYR A 198 14.61 9.14 -7.48
C TYR A 198 14.97 7.64 -7.52
N TRP A 199 15.39 7.14 -8.68
CA TRP A 199 15.67 5.72 -8.88
C TRP A 199 16.73 5.17 -7.92
N GLN A 200 17.82 5.93 -7.71
CA GLN A 200 18.90 5.56 -6.80
C GLN A 200 18.52 5.73 -5.32
N ARG A 201 17.45 6.48 -5.05
CA ARG A 201 16.95 6.81 -3.70
C ARG A 201 15.63 6.11 -3.36
N SER A 202 15.11 5.27 -4.25
CA SER A 202 13.74 4.74 -4.14
C SER A 202 13.49 3.96 -2.85
N ASP A 203 14.50 3.29 -2.29
CA ASP A 203 14.43 2.60 -1.00
C ASP A 203 14.62 3.52 0.23
N ALA A 204 15.01 4.78 0.02
CA ALA A 204 15.17 5.77 1.10
C ALA A 204 13.86 6.49 1.44
N PHE A 205 12.87 6.47 0.53
CA PHE A 205 11.55 7.11 0.71
C PHE A 205 11.63 8.59 1.14
N ASP A 206 12.69 9.28 0.73
CA ASP A 206 13.12 10.56 1.29
C ASP A 206 12.81 11.78 0.40
N MET A 207 12.09 11.56 -0.70
CA MET A 207 11.64 12.64 -1.59
C MET A 207 10.21 13.06 -1.27
N VAL A 208 9.91 14.35 -1.31
CA VAL A 208 8.57 14.90 -1.09
C VAL A 208 7.80 14.98 -2.40
N LEU A 209 6.53 14.60 -2.39
CA LEU A 209 5.62 14.73 -3.54
C LEU A 209 4.77 16.00 -3.42
N ASP A 210 4.81 16.85 -4.44
CA ASP A 210 3.96 18.04 -4.56
C ASP A 210 2.69 17.73 -5.38
N LEU A 211 1.53 17.76 -4.73
CA LEU A 211 0.25 17.45 -5.34
C LEU A 211 -0.27 18.56 -6.29
N GLY A 212 0.15 19.81 -6.08
CA GLY A 212 -0.17 20.95 -6.95
C GLY A 212 0.93 21.31 -7.95
N GLY A 213 2.04 20.57 -7.93
CA GLY A 213 3.23 20.86 -8.71
C GLY A 213 3.09 20.65 -10.22
N LYS A 214 4.20 20.90 -10.92
CA LYS A 214 4.39 20.58 -12.34
C LYS A 214 5.69 19.77 -12.50
N PRO A 215 5.64 18.46 -12.79
CA PRO A 215 4.46 17.59 -13.00
C PRO A 215 3.53 17.49 -11.79
N SER A 216 2.24 17.20 -12.04
CA SER A 216 1.22 17.14 -10.98
C SER A 216 1.29 15.83 -10.20
N GLY A 217 1.59 15.91 -8.89
CA GLY A 217 1.56 14.75 -8.01
C GLY A 217 0.18 14.11 -7.89
N ARG A 218 -0.92 14.87 -8.04
CA ARG A 218 -2.27 14.28 -8.09
C ARG A 218 -2.43 13.40 -9.32
N ALA A 219 -2.02 13.88 -10.49
CA ALA A 219 -2.09 13.09 -11.73
C ALA A 219 -1.21 11.83 -11.62
N ALA A 220 -0.01 11.96 -11.07
CA ALA A 220 0.90 10.83 -10.83
C ALA A 220 0.29 9.78 -9.89
N LEU A 221 -0.34 10.20 -8.78
CA LEU A 221 -1.08 9.29 -7.89
C LEU A 221 -2.26 8.63 -8.61
N GLY A 222 -2.96 9.36 -9.50
CA GLY A 222 -3.99 8.78 -10.36
C GLY A 222 -3.46 7.63 -11.24
N GLN A 223 -2.27 7.79 -11.84
CA GLN A 223 -1.63 6.72 -12.60
C GLN A 223 -1.19 5.55 -11.73
N ALA A 224 -0.66 5.81 -10.53
CA ALA A 224 -0.33 4.74 -9.57
C ALA A 224 -1.57 3.91 -9.18
N LEU A 225 -2.72 4.55 -8.96
CA LEU A 225 -3.99 3.88 -8.68
C LEU A 225 -4.47 3.04 -9.88
N ARG A 226 -4.28 3.53 -11.11
CA ARG A 226 -4.58 2.79 -12.34
C ARG A 226 -3.74 1.52 -12.44
N HIS A 227 -2.42 1.63 -12.23
CA HIS A 227 -1.52 0.47 -12.22
C HIS A 227 -1.91 -0.56 -11.17
N TRP A 228 -2.26 -0.11 -9.96
CA TRP A 228 -2.77 -0.99 -8.91
C TRP A 228 -4.04 -1.74 -9.33
N ILE A 229 -5.03 -1.03 -9.88
CA ILE A 229 -6.29 -1.64 -10.33
C ILE A 229 -6.04 -2.64 -11.46
N ARG A 230 -5.19 -2.30 -12.42
CA ARG A 230 -4.79 -3.20 -13.52
C ARG A 230 -4.16 -4.48 -12.99
N GLN A 231 -3.22 -4.35 -12.04
CA GLN A 231 -2.51 -5.50 -11.48
C GLN A 231 -3.47 -6.40 -10.69
N ILE A 232 -4.37 -5.83 -9.88
CA ILE A 232 -5.29 -6.61 -9.04
C ILE A 232 -6.45 -7.21 -9.84
N HIS A 233 -7.01 -6.50 -10.82
CA HIS A 233 -8.28 -6.87 -11.44
C HIS A 233 -8.20 -7.31 -12.90
N GLY A 234 -7.08 -7.06 -13.59
CA GLY A 234 -6.89 -7.53 -14.98
C GLY A 234 -7.41 -6.64 -16.08
N PHE A 235 -8.04 -5.53 -15.73
CA PHE A 235 -8.49 -4.55 -16.70
C PHE A 235 -7.87 -3.19 -16.42
N ASP A 236 -7.67 -2.44 -17.48
CA ASP A 236 -7.18 -1.07 -17.38
C ASP A 236 -8.32 -0.09 -17.12
N VAL A 237 -8.01 1.06 -16.50
CA VAL A 237 -9.00 2.10 -16.19
C VAL A 237 -8.46 3.48 -16.55
N ALA A 238 -9.35 4.42 -16.87
CA ALA A 238 -8.97 5.83 -16.96
C ALA A 238 -9.20 6.50 -15.61
N ILE A 239 -8.18 7.20 -15.10
CA ILE A 239 -8.25 7.97 -13.87
C ILE A 239 -7.79 9.41 -14.14
N GLU A 240 -8.69 10.36 -13.91
CA GLU A 240 -8.44 11.79 -14.06
C GLU A 240 -8.52 12.48 -12.69
N ALA A 241 -7.51 13.28 -12.34
CA ALA A 241 -7.58 14.15 -11.17
C ALA A 241 -8.51 15.33 -11.45
N VAL A 242 -9.47 15.58 -10.56
CA VAL A 242 -10.45 16.66 -10.70
C VAL A 242 -10.41 17.58 -9.49
N GLU A 243 -10.61 18.88 -9.70
CA GLU A 243 -10.55 19.88 -8.61
C GLU A 243 -11.80 19.89 -7.73
N SER A 244 -12.96 19.66 -8.35
CA SER A 244 -14.24 19.59 -7.67
C SER A 244 -15.21 18.77 -8.50
N VAL A 245 -16.20 18.19 -7.84
CA VAL A 245 -17.25 17.41 -8.49
C VAL A 245 -18.55 18.21 -8.34
N LYS A 246 -18.70 19.22 -9.21
CA LYS A 246 -19.92 20.02 -9.34
C LYS A 246 -20.84 19.38 -10.37
N ASP A 247 -22.13 19.28 -10.07
CA ASP A 247 -23.18 18.73 -10.96
C ASP A 247 -22.93 17.31 -11.46
N ALA A 248 -22.09 16.55 -10.76
CA ALA A 248 -21.72 15.24 -11.22
C ALA A 248 -22.69 14.18 -10.71
N ASP A 249 -22.89 13.16 -11.55
CA ASP A 249 -23.76 12.04 -11.23
C ASP A 249 -23.07 11.14 -10.18
N TRP A 250 -23.18 11.55 -8.92
CA TRP A 250 -22.56 10.93 -7.74
C TRP A 250 -23.24 9.60 -7.42
N ARG A 251 -23.09 8.60 -8.31
CA ARG A 251 -23.71 7.26 -8.20
C ARG A 251 -22.81 6.20 -7.62
N TRP A 252 -21.51 6.44 -7.57
CA TRP A 252 -20.60 5.54 -6.90
C TRP A 252 -19.36 6.30 -6.49
N PHE A 253 -18.85 5.96 -5.31
CA PHE A 253 -17.58 6.48 -4.86
C PHE A 253 -16.82 5.40 -4.11
N VAL A 254 -15.50 5.56 -4.06
CA VAL A 254 -14.61 4.78 -3.21
C VAL A 254 -13.75 5.76 -2.42
N GLY A 255 -13.85 5.70 -1.10
CA GLY A 255 -12.88 6.39 -0.24
C GLY A 255 -11.56 5.64 -0.28
N LEU A 256 -10.48 6.31 -0.65
CA LEU A 256 -9.14 5.74 -0.65
C LEU A 256 -8.54 5.66 0.75
N ASP A 257 -9.21 6.20 1.77
CA ASP A 257 -8.86 6.10 3.18
C ASP A 257 -10.13 6.16 4.05
N ALA A 258 -9.96 6.03 5.37
CA ALA A 258 -11.08 6.02 6.31
C ALA A 258 -11.84 7.35 6.38
N GLN A 259 -11.15 8.48 6.31
CA GLN A 259 -11.75 9.81 6.34
C GLN A 259 -12.50 10.10 5.04
N ALA A 260 -11.89 9.79 3.89
CA ALA A 260 -12.54 9.91 2.60
C ALA A 260 -13.79 9.03 2.48
N THR A 261 -13.75 7.83 3.07
CA THR A 261 -14.93 6.96 3.15
C THR A 261 -16.05 7.60 3.97
N ALA A 262 -15.73 8.20 5.12
CA ALA A 262 -16.71 8.90 5.94
C ALA A 262 -17.32 10.12 5.22
N VAL A 263 -16.49 10.91 4.55
CA VAL A 263 -16.91 12.06 3.73
C VAL A 263 -17.82 11.63 2.59
N GLY A 264 -17.42 10.62 1.81
CA GLY A 264 -18.22 10.12 0.70
C GLY A 264 -19.56 9.54 1.17
N ASN A 265 -19.59 8.85 2.32
CA ASN A 265 -20.82 8.33 2.91
C ASN A 265 -21.79 9.45 3.33
N ALA A 266 -21.28 10.55 3.88
CA ALA A 266 -22.09 11.72 4.23
C ALA A 266 -22.69 12.37 2.98
N LEU A 267 -21.85 12.62 1.96
CA LEU A 267 -22.29 13.14 0.66
C LEU A 267 -23.36 12.25 0.00
N TRP A 268 -23.17 10.93 0.08
CA TRP A 268 -24.12 9.95 -0.44
C TRP A 268 -25.50 10.01 0.22
N ARG A 269 -25.55 10.31 1.53
CA ARG A 269 -26.80 10.50 2.28
C ARG A 269 -27.42 11.88 2.09
N GLY A 270 -26.81 12.75 1.28
CA GLY A 270 -27.26 14.13 1.08
C GLY A 270 -26.96 15.04 2.28
N GLU A 271 -26.01 14.66 3.13
CA GLU A 271 -25.58 15.47 4.28
C GLU A 271 -24.64 16.58 3.82
N SER A 272 -24.76 17.77 4.43
CA SER A 272 -23.79 18.84 4.25
C SER A 272 -22.48 18.47 4.95
N LEU A 273 -21.35 18.67 4.26
CA LEU A 273 -20.04 18.52 4.87
C LEU A 273 -19.72 19.73 5.76
N GLU A 274 -19.29 19.45 6.99
CA GLU A 274 -18.69 20.46 7.84
C GLU A 274 -17.42 21.04 7.16
N PRO A 275 -17.15 22.36 7.28
CA PRO A 275 -16.00 22.99 6.62
C PRO A 275 -14.66 22.31 6.93
N GLU A 276 -14.52 21.79 8.15
CA GLU A 276 -13.32 21.06 8.59
C GLU A 276 -13.18 19.68 7.92
N ALA A 277 -14.29 19.00 7.62
CA ALA A 277 -14.26 17.75 6.87
C ALA A 277 -13.91 17.99 5.39
N ALA A 278 -14.44 19.06 4.81
CA ALA A 278 -14.13 19.47 3.45
C ALA A 278 -12.65 19.86 3.29
N SER A 279 -12.06 20.56 4.26
CA SER A 279 -10.64 20.97 4.21
C SER A 279 -9.65 19.81 4.35
N ARG A 280 -10.11 18.63 4.79
CA ARG A 280 -9.30 17.40 4.85
C ARG A 280 -9.22 16.65 3.53
N LEU A 281 -10.06 16.96 2.53
CA LEU A 281 -9.96 16.37 1.20
C LEU A 281 -8.70 16.89 0.49
N ILE A 282 -7.85 15.95 0.07
CA ILE A 282 -6.54 16.23 -0.52
C ILE A 282 -6.57 16.02 -2.04
N ALA A 283 -7.26 14.98 -2.48
CA ALA A 283 -7.38 14.63 -3.89
C ALA A 283 -8.74 14.01 -4.19
N LEU A 284 -9.19 14.22 -5.41
CA LEU A 284 -10.44 13.73 -5.96
C LEU A 284 -10.17 13.27 -7.38
N TYR A 285 -10.72 12.11 -7.72
CA TYR A 285 -10.53 11.50 -9.02
C TYR A 285 -11.85 11.08 -9.62
N ARG A 286 -11.92 11.19 -10.95
CA ARG A 286 -12.90 10.50 -11.76
C ARG A 286 -12.25 9.25 -12.33
N LEU A 287 -12.85 8.09 -12.06
CA LEU A 287 -12.48 6.80 -12.65
C LEU A 287 -13.56 6.37 -13.64
N ASP A 288 -13.17 6.07 -14.87
CA ASP A 288 -14.02 5.46 -15.88
C ASP A 288 -13.59 4.00 -16.11
N LEU A 289 -14.55 3.08 -15.94
CA LEU A 289 -14.37 1.65 -16.20
C LEU A 289 -14.58 1.34 -17.70
N PRO A 290 -13.86 0.36 -18.26
CA PRO A 290 -14.14 -0.14 -19.61
C PRO A 290 -15.57 -0.67 -19.73
N ALA A 291 -16.16 -0.57 -20.94
CA ALA A 291 -17.56 -0.92 -21.17
C ALA A 291 -17.85 -2.43 -21.01
N GLU A 292 -16.83 -3.25 -21.21
CA GLU A 292 -16.83 -4.71 -21.08
C GLU A 292 -16.75 -5.19 -19.63
N VAL A 293 -16.32 -4.33 -18.69
CA VAL A 293 -16.25 -4.70 -17.28
C VAL A 293 -17.67 -4.79 -16.71
N PRO A 294 -18.09 -5.95 -16.20
CA PRO A 294 -19.44 -6.12 -15.68
C PRO A 294 -19.59 -5.39 -14.35
N VAL A 295 -20.52 -4.43 -14.31
CA VAL A 295 -20.81 -3.61 -13.12
C VAL A 295 -22.26 -3.79 -12.65
N VAL A 296 -22.50 -3.49 -11.37
CA VAL A 296 -23.87 -3.50 -10.81
C VAL A 296 -24.77 -2.50 -11.56
N PRO A 297 -26.08 -2.78 -11.70
CA PRO A 297 -26.98 -1.96 -12.52
C PRO A 297 -26.98 -0.46 -12.20
N ALA A 298 -26.83 -0.10 -10.92
CA ALA A 298 -26.82 1.29 -10.46
C ALA A 298 -25.63 2.12 -11.00
N ALA A 299 -24.49 1.46 -11.29
CA ALA A 299 -23.24 2.09 -11.72
C ALA A 299 -23.01 2.01 -13.25
N LYS A 300 -23.92 1.38 -14.00
CA LYS A 300 -23.73 1.13 -15.43
C LYS A 300 -23.59 2.43 -16.23
N GLY A 301 -22.47 2.57 -16.96
CA GLY A 301 -22.18 3.72 -17.82
C GLY A 301 -21.95 5.02 -17.05
N ARG A 302 -21.58 4.94 -15.77
CA ARG A 302 -21.34 6.08 -14.90
C ARG A 302 -19.92 6.03 -14.34
N PRO A 303 -19.28 7.20 -14.12
CA PRO A 303 -17.97 7.25 -13.49
C PRO A 303 -18.06 6.82 -12.01
N VAL A 304 -16.93 6.37 -11.50
CA VAL A 304 -16.69 6.14 -10.07
C VAL A 304 -15.83 7.28 -9.55
N TYR A 305 -16.19 7.89 -8.43
CA TYR A 305 -15.36 8.93 -7.81
C TYR A 305 -14.43 8.33 -6.76
N LEU A 306 -13.14 8.64 -6.83
CA LEU A 306 -12.18 8.25 -5.78
C LEU A 306 -11.84 9.47 -4.93
N LEU A 307 -11.90 9.33 -3.62
CA LEU A 307 -11.63 10.43 -2.68
C LEU A 307 -10.43 10.07 -1.82
N ALA A 308 -9.51 11.01 -1.61
CA ALA A 308 -8.44 10.88 -0.62
C ALA A 308 -8.47 12.06 0.35
N ALA A 309 -8.34 11.78 1.64
CA ALA A 309 -8.36 12.74 2.73
C ALA A 309 -7.30 12.39 3.80
N MET A 310 -6.81 13.41 4.50
CA MET A 310 -5.95 13.19 5.67
C MET A 310 -6.75 13.00 6.95
N GLY A 311 -6.12 12.34 7.92
CA GLY A 311 -6.57 12.35 9.31
C GLY A 311 -6.43 13.72 9.98
N GLN A 312 -6.99 13.83 11.18
CA GLN A 312 -6.82 15.02 12.05
C GLN A 312 -5.36 15.27 12.44
N ASP A 313 -4.57 14.20 12.48
CA ASP A 313 -3.12 14.21 12.69
C ASP A 313 -2.31 14.68 11.47
N LYS A 314 -3.00 15.13 10.40
CA LYS A 314 -2.39 15.55 9.12
C LYS A 314 -1.55 14.45 8.49
N VAL A 315 -1.98 13.19 8.62
CA VAL A 315 -1.36 12.06 7.93
C VAL A 315 -2.36 11.43 6.97
N LEU A 316 -1.93 11.26 5.72
CA LEU A 316 -2.63 10.52 4.69
C LEU A 316 -2.30 9.02 4.84
N ARG A 317 -3.33 8.19 4.98
CA ARG A 317 -3.19 6.72 5.07
C ARG A 317 -4.11 6.08 4.05
N LEU A 318 -3.60 5.91 2.83
CA LEU A 318 -4.35 5.23 1.80
C LEU A 318 -4.58 3.76 2.20
N LYS A 319 -5.70 3.22 1.71
CA LYS A 319 -6.15 1.86 1.92
C LYS A 319 -6.44 1.24 0.55
N PRO A 320 -5.43 0.68 -0.14
CA PRO A 320 -5.61 0.02 -1.44
C PRO A 320 -6.63 -1.13 -1.38
N GLN A 321 -6.88 -1.68 -0.18
CA GLN A 321 -7.92 -2.66 0.09
C GLN A 321 -9.30 -2.16 -0.36
N ASN A 322 -9.57 -0.85 -0.25
CA ASN A 322 -10.84 -0.26 -0.65
C ASN A 322 -11.05 -0.33 -2.17
N LEU A 323 -9.99 -0.44 -2.97
CA LEU A 323 -10.12 -0.65 -4.42
C LEU A 323 -10.44 -2.11 -4.77
N VAL A 324 -10.07 -3.07 -3.91
CA VAL A 324 -10.41 -4.49 -4.10
C VAL A 324 -11.91 -4.75 -3.95
N VAL A 325 -12.55 -4.09 -2.96
CA VAL A 325 -13.95 -4.37 -2.58
C VAL A 325 -14.91 -3.22 -2.84
N GLY A 326 -14.40 -2.01 -3.09
CA GLY A 326 -15.21 -0.80 -3.24
C GLY A 326 -15.65 -0.51 -4.66
N LEU A 327 -15.02 -1.09 -5.69
CA LEU A 327 -15.44 -0.91 -7.08
C LEU A 327 -16.81 -1.56 -7.34
N PRO A 328 -17.65 -0.98 -8.24
CA PRO A 328 -19.01 -1.44 -8.48
C PRO A 328 -19.11 -2.70 -9.37
N LEU A 329 -18.18 -3.65 -9.21
CA LEU A 329 -18.11 -4.86 -10.05
C LEU A 329 -19.30 -5.80 -9.75
N ALA A 330 -19.85 -6.41 -10.80
CA ALA A 330 -20.99 -7.34 -10.67
C ALA A 330 -20.56 -8.67 -10.03
N GLU A 331 -19.33 -9.11 -10.31
CA GLU A 331 -18.71 -10.29 -9.71
C GLU A 331 -17.56 -9.82 -8.81
N ARG A 332 -17.64 -10.15 -7.52
CA ARG A 332 -16.59 -9.81 -6.55
C ARG A 332 -15.31 -10.64 -6.72
N GLU A 333 -15.29 -11.60 -7.63
CA GLU A 333 -14.23 -12.61 -7.76
C GLU A 333 -13.14 -12.24 -8.77
N MET A 334 -13.28 -11.18 -9.56
CA MET A 334 -12.25 -10.76 -10.52
C MET A 334 -10.97 -10.34 -9.77
N ALA A 335 -10.03 -11.27 -9.64
CA ALA A 335 -8.65 -11.04 -9.28
C ALA A 335 -7.78 -11.68 -10.36
N ASN A 336 -6.74 -10.97 -10.79
CA ASN A 336 -5.65 -11.56 -11.56
C ASN A 336 -4.86 -12.56 -10.71
#